data_AF-A0A7C6IWX3-F1
#
_entry.id   AF-A0A7C6IWX3-F1
#
_cell.length_a   1.000
_cell.length_b   1.000
_cell.length_c   1.000
_cell.angle_alpha   90.00
_cell.angle_beta   90.00
_cell.angle_gamma   90.00
#
_symmetry.space_group_name_H-M   'P 1'
#
loop_
_entity.id
_entity.type
_entity.pdbx_description
1 polymer ?
#
loop_
_entity_poly.entity_id
_entity_poly.type
_entity_poly.pdbx_seq_one_letter_code
_entity_poly.pdbx_strand_id
1 'polypeptide(L)'
;MRNKKLTRIIRVLTIICALTTFGSVFSKSLLMLYYSYKFNVDIKDASAVGIIGGSDGPTEIFIGSQSTTHMVPIIFAILTGVGVVYLIVDRKKDNHN
;
A
#
# COMPACT_ATOMS: atom_id res chain seq x y z
N MET A 1 13.37 -12.78 30.05
CA MET A 1 13.34 -11.36 30.46
C MET A 1 12.74 -10.53 29.34
N ARG A 2 11.68 -9.77 29.60
CA ARG A 2 11.02 -8.91 28.60
C ARG A 2 11.86 -7.66 28.37
N ASN A 3 12.49 -7.55 27.20
CA ASN A 3 13.24 -6.37 26.81
C ASN A 3 12.26 -5.26 26.39
N LYS A 4 11.88 -4.40 27.34
CA LYS A 4 10.97 -3.26 27.09
C LYS A 4 11.43 -2.38 25.91
N LYS A 5 12.74 -2.26 25.69
CA LYS A 5 13.32 -1.57 24.52
C LYS A 5 12.97 -2.27 23.20
N LEU A 6 13.09 -3.60 23.13
CA LEU A 6 12.77 -4.41 21.96
C LEU A 6 11.28 -4.31 21.59
N THR A 7 10.37 -4.48 22.55
CA THR A 7 8.92 -4.34 22.30
C THR A 7 8.57 -2.93 21.79
N ARG A 8 9.24 -1.89 22.29
CA ARG A 8 9.04 -0.51 21.81
C ARG A 8 9.49 -0.35 20.35
N ILE A 9 10.65 -0.90 19.99
CA ILE A 9 11.16 -0.89 18.60
C ILE A 9 10.18 -1.61 17.66
N ILE A 10 9.71 -2.80 18.06
CA ILE A 10 8.76 -3.59 17.24
C ILE A 10 7.44 -2.84 17.04
N ARG A 11 6.93 -2.13 18.06
CA ARG A 11 5.74 -1.27 17.92
C ARG A 11 5.94 -0.17 16.88
N VAL A 12 7.05 0.56 16.97
CA VAL A 12 7.35 1.65 16.03
C VAL A 12 7.47 1.11 14.60
N LEU A 13 8.20 0.00 14.41
CA LEU A 13 8.35 -0.65 13.12
C LEU A 13 7.00 -1.09 12.54
N THR A 14 6.12 -1.68 13.36
CA THR A 14 4.79 -2.13 12.95
C THR A 14 3.91 -0.95 12.51
N ILE A 15 3.97 0.17 13.24
CA ILE A 15 3.22 1.39 12.89
C ILE A 15 3.69 1.95 11.55
N ILE A 16 5.00 2.02 11.31
CA ILE A 16 5.55 2.50 10.04
C ILE A 16 5.10 1.60 8.89
N CYS A 17 5.21 0.28 9.04
CA CYS A 17 4.76 -0.69 8.01
C CYS A 17 3.27 -0.57 7.72
N ALA A 18 2.44 -0.37 8.75
CA ALA A 18 1.00 -0.17 8.58
C ALA A 18 0.70 1.10 7.78
N LEU A 19 1.39 2.22 8.10
CA LEU A 19 1.25 3.48 7.37
C LEU A 19 1.65 3.33 5.90
N THR A 20 2.78 2.68 5.62
CA THR A 20 3.26 2.44 4.26
C THR A 20 2.31 1.55 3.47
N THR A 21 1.76 0.50 4.09
CA THR A 21 0.76 -0.38 3.47
C THR A 21 -0.51 0.40 3.12
N PHE A 22 -1.02 1.19 4.07
CA PHE A 22 -2.21 2.01 3.86
C PHE A 22 -2.01 3.02 2.73
N GLY A 23 -0.90 3.78 2.76
CA GLY A 23 -0.58 4.73 1.69
C GLY A 23 -0.46 4.05 0.32
N SER A 24 0.17 2.88 0.25
CA SER A 24 0.34 2.13 -1.00
C SER A 24 -0.99 1.63 -1.57
N VAL A 25 -1.86 1.07 -0.73
CA VAL A 25 -3.18 0.56 -1.18
C VAL A 25 -4.10 1.69 -1.63
N PHE A 26 -4.10 2.82 -0.92
CA PHE A 26 -4.97 3.95 -1.23
C PHE A 26 -4.41 4.87 -2.33
N SER A 27 -3.13 4.79 -2.66
CA SER A 27 -2.47 5.64 -3.66
C SER A 27 -3.20 5.68 -5.00
N LYS A 28 -3.58 4.52 -5.55
CA LYS A 28 -4.28 4.41 -6.84
C LYS A 28 -5.66 5.07 -6.79
N SER A 29 -6.42 4.83 -5.73
CA SER A 29 -7.76 5.38 -5.55
C SER A 29 -7.72 6.90 -5.35
N LEU A 30 -6.78 7.41 -4.56
CA LEU A 30 -6.60 8.84 -4.33
C LEU A 30 -6.15 9.56 -5.61
N LEU A 31 -5.26 8.94 -6.38
CA LEU A 31 -4.77 9.46 -7.65
C LEU A 31 -5.87 9.48 -8.72
N MET A 32 -6.69 8.43 -8.79
CA MET A 32 -7.89 8.40 -9.63
C MET A 32 -8.88 9.52 -9.24
N LEU A 33 -9.16 9.68 -7.95
CA LEU A 33 -10.06 10.73 -7.47
C LEU A 33 -9.53 12.14 -7.76
N TYR A 34 -8.22 12.36 -7.58
CA TYR A 34 -7.55 13.62 -7.92
C TYR A 34 -7.66 13.95 -9.40
N TYR A 35 -7.39 12.99 -10.28
CA TYR A 35 -7.52 13.20 -11.72
C TYR A 35 -8.95 13.49 -12.13
N SER A 36 -9.94 12.82 -11.53
CA SER A 36 -11.34 12.99 -11.88
C SER A 36 -11.81 14.39 -11.48
N TYR A 37 -11.40 14.84 -10.29
CA TYR A 37 -11.69 16.19 -9.83
C TYR A 37 -11.01 17.27 -10.68
N LYS A 38 -9.72 17.11 -11.01
CA LYS A 38 -8.96 18.16 -11.69
C LYS A 38 -9.26 18.27 -13.17
N PHE A 39 -9.48 17.15 -13.84
CA PHE A 39 -9.65 17.12 -15.30
C PHE A 39 -11.10 16.88 -15.72
N ASN A 40 -12.02 16.68 -14.76
CA ASN A 40 -13.43 16.36 -15.00
C ASN A 40 -13.63 15.20 -16.01
N VAL A 41 -12.69 14.26 -16.01
CA VAL A 41 -12.68 13.09 -16.89
C VAL A 41 -13.32 11.94 -16.14
N ASP A 42 -14.23 11.22 -16.80
CA ASP A 42 -14.70 9.93 -16.31
C ASP A 42 -13.60 8.89 -16.55
N ILE A 43 -12.85 8.59 -15.50
CA ILE A 43 -11.68 7.71 -15.57
C ILE A 43 -12.09 6.23 -15.69
N LYS A 44 -13.39 5.92 -15.61
CA LYS A 44 -13.88 4.58 -15.94
C LYS A 44 -13.55 4.20 -17.40
N ASP A 45 -13.53 5.19 -18.30
CA ASP A 45 -13.19 5.02 -19.71
C ASP A 45 -11.78 5.55 -20.08
N ALA A 46 -11.06 6.15 -19.13
CA ALA A 46 -9.75 6.76 -19.42
C ALA A 46 -8.61 5.77 -19.68
N SER A 47 -8.82 4.46 -19.51
CA SER A 47 -7.89 3.48 -20.09
C SER A 47 -7.82 3.60 -21.61
N ALA A 48 -8.84 4.18 -22.25
CA ALA A 48 -8.86 4.54 -23.67
C ALA A 48 -8.34 5.96 -23.95
N VAL A 49 -8.34 6.87 -22.97
CA VAL A 49 -7.86 8.26 -23.16
C VAL A 49 -6.33 8.32 -23.23
N GLY A 50 -5.63 7.45 -22.51
CA GLY A 50 -4.18 7.25 -22.67
C GLY A 50 -3.78 6.58 -24.00
N ILE A 51 -4.74 6.05 -24.77
CA ILE A 51 -4.50 5.42 -26.09
C ILE A 51 -4.53 6.48 -27.22
N ILE A 52 -5.11 7.66 -26.97
CA ILE A 52 -5.37 8.69 -27.99
C ILE A 52 -4.26 9.77 -28.01
N GLY A 53 -3.35 9.79 -27.02
CA GLY A 53 -2.42 10.91 -26.77
C GLY A 53 -1.06 10.88 -27.48
N GLY A 54 -0.62 9.76 -28.05
CA GLY A 54 0.69 9.62 -28.67
C GLY A 54 0.66 8.83 -29.97
N SER A 55 1.51 9.20 -30.95
CA SER A 55 1.71 8.45 -32.20
C SER A 55 2.22 7.01 -31.99
N ASP A 56 2.52 6.65 -30.75
CA ASP A 56 3.04 5.35 -30.31
C ASP A 56 2.10 4.71 -29.27
N GLY A 57 0.79 4.81 -29.50
CA GLY A 57 -0.26 4.22 -28.66
C GLY A 57 -0.02 2.73 -28.28
N PRO A 58 0.51 1.85 -29.16
CA PRO A 58 0.86 0.48 -28.78
C PRO A 58 1.95 0.39 -27.70
N THR A 59 2.92 1.30 -27.72
CA THR A 59 4.00 1.36 -26.73
C THR A 59 3.52 1.96 -25.41
N GLU A 60 2.62 2.95 -25.44
CA GLU A 60 1.95 3.43 -24.22
C GLU A 60 1.10 2.34 -23.56
N ILE A 61 0.40 1.52 -24.35
CA ILE A 61 -0.33 0.35 -23.84
C ILE A 61 0.65 -0.69 -23.28
N PHE A 62 1.77 -0.98 -23.95
CA PHE A 62 2.77 -1.94 -23.48
C PHE A 62 3.42 -1.51 -22.15
N ILE A 63 3.72 -0.23 -21.99
CA ILE A 63 4.31 0.33 -20.76
C ILE A 63 3.25 0.46 -19.65
N GLY A 64 2.03 0.93 -19.98
CA GLY A 64 0.94 1.10 -19.02
C GLY A 64 0.29 -0.21 -18.57
N SER A 65 0.33 -1.25 -19.40
CA SER A 65 -0.14 -2.60 -19.06
C SER A 65 0.89 -3.42 -18.27
N GLN A 66 2.12 -2.90 -18.12
CA GLN A 66 3.11 -3.46 -17.21
C GLN A 66 2.58 -3.29 -15.79
N SER A 67 1.88 -4.34 -15.36
CA SER A 67 1.06 -4.37 -14.17
C SER A 67 1.86 -3.84 -12.99
N THR A 68 1.33 -2.83 -12.31
CA THR A 68 1.91 -2.34 -11.07
C THR A 68 1.93 -3.49 -10.09
N THR A 69 3.11 -4.10 -9.94
CA THR A 69 3.26 -5.33 -9.18
C THR A 69 2.87 -5.07 -7.73
N HIS A 70 1.70 -5.58 -7.32
CA HIS A 70 1.18 -5.45 -5.95
C HIS A 70 2.03 -6.20 -4.90
N MET A 71 3.20 -6.74 -5.28
CA MET A 71 4.11 -7.46 -4.39
C MET A 71 4.58 -6.59 -3.22
N VAL A 72 4.89 -5.32 -3.46
CA VAL A 72 5.36 -4.40 -2.39
C VAL A 72 4.31 -4.25 -1.27
N PRO A 73 3.06 -3.81 -1.55
CA PRO A 73 2.06 -3.69 -0.49
C PRO A 73 1.69 -5.04 0.14
N ILE A 74 1.75 -6.16 -0.60
CA ILE A 74 1.52 -7.50 -0.05
C ILE A 74 2.59 -7.85 1.00
N ILE A 75 3.87 -7.64 0.70
CA ILE A 75 4.97 -7.92 1.63
C ILE A 75 4.82 -7.09 2.91
N PHE A 76 4.54 -5.79 2.76
CA PHE A 76 4.34 -4.91 3.92
C PHE A 76 3.08 -5.27 4.73
N ALA A 77 2.00 -5.72 4.08
CA ALA A 77 0.81 -6.20 4.75
C ALA A 77 1.09 -7.44 5.61
N ILE A 78 1.82 -8.42 5.07
CA ILE A 78 2.24 -9.63 5.80
C ILE A 78 3.12 -9.24 6.99
N LEU A 79 4.12 -8.38 6.77
CA LEU A 79 5.03 -7.92 7.82
C LEU A 79 4.29 -7.20 8.95
N THR A 80 3.29 -6.39 8.60
CA THR A 80 2.40 -5.71 9.55
C THR A 80 1.57 -6.72 10.34
N GLY A 81 1.00 -7.73 9.68
CA GLY A 81 0.26 -8.81 10.34
C GLY A 81 1.08 -9.56 11.38
N VAL A 82 2.31 -9.95 11.03
CA VAL A 82 3.24 -10.62 11.96
C VAL A 82 3.58 -9.73 13.16
N GLY A 83 3.86 -8.44 12.92
CA GLY A 83 4.12 -7.47 13.98
C GLY A 83 2.94 -7.30 14.95
N VAL A 84 1.72 -7.23 14.43
CA VAL A 84 0.49 -7.14 15.23
C VAL A 84 0.28 -8.41 16.07
N VAL A 85 0.41 -9.59 15.48
CA VAL A 85 0.28 -10.87 16.20
C VAL A 85 1.29 -10.96 17.35
N TYR A 86 2.56 -10.60 17.08
CA TYR A 86 3.60 -10.57 18.12
C TYR A 86 3.21 -9.65 19.28
N LEU A 87 2.72 -8.44 18.99
CA LEU A 87 2.33 -7.47 20.02
C LEU A 87 1.12 -7.94 20.85
N ILE A 88 0.17 -8.65 20.24
CA ILE A 88 -0.98 -9.23 20.94
C ILE A 88 -0.53 -10.36 21.89
N VAL A 89 0.34 -11.26 21.41
CA VAL A 89 0.87 -12.36 22.22
C VAL A 89 1.72 -11.84 23.38
N ASP A 90 2.60 -10.86 23.14
CA ASP A 90 3.42 -10.24 24.19
C ASP A 90 2.55 -9.54 25.25
N ARG A 91 1.48 -8.85 24.83
CA ARG A 91 0.52 -8.25 25.74
C ARG A 91 -0.27 -9.29 26.55
N LYS A 92 -0.66 -10.41 25.93
CA LYS A 92 -1.37 -11.50 26.62
C LYS A 92 -0.49 -12.19 27.66
N LYS A 93 0.79 -12.39 27.36
CA LYS A 93 1.77 -12.98 28.30
C LYS A 93 2.02 -12.10 29.52
N ASP A 94 1.95 -10.77 29.36
CA ASP A 94 2.06 -9.82 30.46
C ASP A 94 0.86 -9.86 31.42
N ASN A 95 -0.36 -10.02 30.88
CA ASN A 95 -1.58 -10.04 31.70
C ASN A 95 -1.77 -11.35 32.51
N HIS A 96 -1.01 -12.40 32.20
CA HIS A 96 -1.13 -13.73 32.82
C HIS A 96 0.02 -14.06 33.79
N ASN A 97 0.93 -13.11 34.04
CA ASN A 97 2.13 -13.29 34.86
C ASN A 97 2.22 -12.19 35.92
#